data_AF-A0A538DCP6-F1
#
_entry.id   AF-A0A538DCP6-F1
#
_cell.length_a   1.000
_cell.length_b   1.000
_cell.length_c   1.000
_cell.angle_alpha   90.00
_cell.angle_beta   90.00
_cell.angle_gamma   90.00
#
_symmetry.space_group_name_H-M   'P 1'
#
loop_
_entity.id
_entity.type
_entity.pdbx_description
1 polymer ?
#
loop_
_entity_poly.entity_id
_entity_poly.type
_entity_poly.pdbx_seq_one_letter_code
_entity_poly.pdbx_strand_id
1 'polypeptide(L)'
;MIEVEHLTKRFRKTLAVDDLSFKVREGAITGFLGPNGAGKTTTLRIILGLVRPSSGRATVKAQLYRQLRDPLRQVGSVLEASSFHPGRSGRDHLHVVAASAGIERSRVDEVLGLVQLTKDGSRRVGGYSLGMQQRLSLAAALLGDPGVLVLDEPANGLDPQGIHWLRDLLRALAAEGRTILISSHVLPEIEQIADEVVIVHRGKLVEQAPTAELAARISGGIRVRSPEADRLREILEQARVKVTSAQADLIVVGDGSTERIGELAAANGIVLHELAVEKATLEEAFLELTGHETTR
;
A
#
# COMPACT_ATOMS: atom_id res chain seq x y z
N MET A 1 -9.82 10.53 -10.66
CA MET A 1 -8.44 10.40 -11.18
C MET A 1 -7.49 11.37 -10.45
N ILE A 2 -6.28 10.92 -10.11
CA ILE A 2 -5.15 11.78 -9.66
C ILE A 2 -4.05 11.69 -10.72
N GLU A 3 -3.41 12.81 -11.04
CA GLU A 3 -2.32 12.88 -12.00
C GLU A 3 -1.16 13.73 -11.46
N VAL A 4 0.04 13.15 -11.48
CA VAL A 4 1.28 13.79 -11.05
C VAL A 4 2.21 13.85 -12.25
N GLU A 5 2.69 15.05 -12.59
CA GLU A 5 3.49 15.30 -13.79
C GLU A 5 4.74 16.11 -13.45
N HIS A 6 5.90 15.52 -13.77
CA HIS A 6 7.24 16.10 -13.61
C HIS A 6 7.47 16.74 -12.23
N LEU A 7 6.91 16.10 -11.19
CA LEU A 7 6.82 16.68 -9.87
C LEU A 7 8.18 16.70 -9.20
N THR A 8 8.65 17.89 -8.84
CA THR A 8 9.91 18.06 -8.13
C THR A 8 9.68 18.87 -6.87
N LYS A 9 10.28 18.43 -5.75
CA LYS A 9 10.28 19.18 -4.50
C LYS A 9 11.65 19.19 -3.85
N ARG A 10 12.20 20.39 -3.73
CA ARG A 10 13.44 20.67 -2.98
C ARG A 10 13.13 21.45 -1.70
N PHE A 11 13.63 20.95 -0.57
CA PHE A 11 13.67 21.64 0.71
C PHE A 11 15.11 22.08 1.00
N ARG A 12 15.43 23.35 0.75
CA ARG A 12 16.79 23.88 0.85
C ARG A 12 17.77 23.02 0.02
N LYS A 13 18.61 22.21 0.67
CA LYS A 13 19.59 21.32 0.02
C LYS A 13 19.00 19.94 -0.33
N THR A 14 17.96 19.50 0.36
CA THR A 14 17.38 18.16 0.22
C THR A 14 16.40 18.11 -0.94
N LEU A 15 16.65 17.24 -1.92
CA LEU A 15 15.71 16.91 -2.98
C LEU A 15 14.82 15.76 -2.49
N ALA A 16 13.57 16.06 -2.13
CA ALA A 16 12.66 15.09 -1.53
C ALA A 16 11.82 14.35 -2.58
N VAL A 17 11.55 14.99 -3.72
CA VAL A 17 10.88 14.42 -4.89
C VAL A 17 11.62 14.93 -6.12
N ASP A 18 11.93 14.04 -7.07
CA ASP A 18 12.76 14.32 -8.24
C ASP A 18 12.08 13.79 -9.51
N ASP A 19 11.56 14.70 -10.34
CA ASP A 19 10.88 14.44 -11.62
C ASP A 19 9.86 13.28 -11.60
N LEU A 20 9.07 13.19 -10.51
CA LEU A 20 8.12 12.10 -10.31
C LEU A 20 6.87 12.30 -11.18
N SER A 21 6.50 11.29 -11.98
CA SER A 21 5.28 11.27 -12.77
C SER A 21 4.54 9.94 -12.61
N PHE A 22 3.24 9.98 -12.33
CA PHE A 22 2.38 8.78 -12.24
C PHE A 22 0.90 9.17 -12.29
N LYS A 23 0.03 8.17 -12.51
CA LYS A 23 -1.43 8.35 -12.53
C LYS A 23 -2.12 7.37 -11.59
N VAL A 24 -3.22 7.81 -10.99
CA VAL A 24 -4.11 6.97 -10.17
C VAL A 24 -5.45 6.88 -10.87
N ARG A 25 -5.81 5.66 -11.28
CA ARG A 25 -7.02 5.36 -12.05
C ARG A 25 -8.28 5.45 -11.20
N GLU A 26 -9.40 5.76 -11.84
CA GLU A 26 -10.71 5.74 -11.20
C GLU A 26 -11.18 4.32 -10.95
N GLY A 27 -11.92 4.10 -9.86
CA GLY A 27 -12.40 2.76 -9.47
C GLY A 27 -11.30 1.77 -9.11
N ALA A 28 -10.10 2.24 -8.77
CA ALA A 28 -8.97 1.40 -8.43
C ALA A 28 -8.30 1.87 -7.14
N ILE A 29 -7.67 0.92 -6.45
CA ILE A 29 -6.80 1.18 -5.32
C ILE A 29 -5.35 1.13 -5.80
N THR A 30 -4.67 2.26 -5.75
CA THR A 30 -3.24 2.36 -6.06
C THR A 30 -2.43 2.46 -4.77
N GLY A 31 -1.53 1.49 -4.57
CA GLY A 31 -0.53 1.50 -3.52
C GLY A 31 0.64 2.40 -3.89
N PHE A 32 1.05 3.30 -3.00
CA PHE A 32 2.20 4.17 -3.15
C PHE A 32 3.31 3.75 -2.20
N LEU A 33 4.31 3.07 -2.76
CA LEU A 33 5.28 2.26 -2.04
C LEU A 33 6.67 2.86 -2.12
N GLY A 34 7.48 2.63 -1.10
CA GLY A 34 8.84 3.13 -1.04
C GLY A 34 9.39 3.07 0.37
N PRO A 35 10.72 3.09 0.56
CA PRO A 35 11.27 3.13 1.90
C PRO A 35 10.93 4.45 2.62
N ASN A 36 11.22 4.52 3.92
CA ASN A 36 11.17 5.78 4.64
C ASN A 36 12.10 6.81 3.99
N GLY A 37 11.62 8.05 3.83
CA GLY A 37 12.35 9.10 3.14
C GLY A 37 12.29 9.06 1.61
N ALA A 38 11.54 8.13 1.00
CA ALA A 38 11.39 8.07 -0.47
C ALA A 38 10.57 9.22 -1.09
N GLY A 39 10.07 10.16 -0.29
CA GLY A 39 9.24 11.27 -0.77
C GLY A 39 7.74 11.03 -0.74
N LYS A 40 7.26 9.92 -0.14
CA LYS A 40 5.83 9.53 -0.10
C LYS A 40 4.94 10.63 0.49
N THR A 41 5.08 10.91 1.78
CA THR A 41 4.31 11.94 2.50
C THR A 41 4.48 13.34 1.86
N THR A 42 5.65 13.65 1.31
CA THR A 42 5.86 14.93 0.59
C THR A 42 4.99 15.00 -0.66
N THR A 43 4.93 13.92 -1.44
CA THR A 43 4.10 13.84 -2.64
C THR A 43 2.61 13.93 -2.30
N LEU A 44 2.13 13.19 -1.29
CA LEU A 44 0.73 13.26 -0.84
C LEU A 44 0.35 14.67 -0.37
N ARG A 45 1.23 15.33 0.40
CA ARG A 45 1.04 16.74 0.82
C ARG A 45 0.98 17.70 -0.37
N ILE A 46 1.71 17.44 -1.45
CA ILE A 46 1.64 18.26 -2.66
C ILE A 46 0.33 18.02 -3.42
N ILE A 47 -0.11 16.76 -3.55
CA ILE A 47 -1.42 16.41 -4.14
C ILE A 47 -2.54 17.15 -3.41
N LEU A 48 -2.47 17.22 -2.08
CA LEU A 48 -3.47 17.89 -1.22
C LEU A 48 -3.24 19.41 -1.08
N GLY A 49 -2.32 19.99 -1.85
CA GLY A 49 -2.06 21.43 -1.85
C GLY A 49 -1.44 22.00 -0.57
N LEU A 50 -1.01 21.16 0.36
CA LEU A 50 -0.37 21.55 1.63
C LEU A 50 1.09 21.96 1.46
N VAL A 51 1.74 21.46 0.41
CA VAL A 51 3.10 21.82 0.04
C VAL A 51 3.13 22.24 -1.42
N ARG A 52 3.71 23.42 -1.69
CA ARG A 52 3.92 23.88 -3.08
C ARG A 52 5.11 23.12 -3.70
N PRO A 53 4.98 22.53 -4.91
CA PRO A 53 6.10 21.93 -5.61
C PRO A 53 7.15 22.98 -5.99
N SER A 54 8.39 22.54 -6.19
CA SER A 54 9.44 23.38 -6.79
C SER A 54 9.24 23.53 -8.29
N SER A 55 8.84 22.46 -8.97
CA SER A 55 8.40 22.43 -10.38
C SER A 55 7.46 21.25 -10.61
N GLY A 56 6.82 21.21 -11.78
CA GLY A 56 5.77 20.23 -12.09
C GLY A 56 4.44 20.54 -11.41
N ARG A 57 3.51 19.58 -11.46
CA ARG A 57 2.18 19.74 -10.87
C ARG A 57 1.57 18.40 -10.44
N ALA A 58 0.63 18.49 -9.50
CA ALA A 58 -0.22 17.38 -9.10
C ALA A 58 -1.67 17.86 -9.13
N THR A 59 -2.54 17.10 -9.78
CA THR A 59 -3.96 17.43 -9.96
C THR A 59 -4.86 16.30 -9.48
N VAL A 60 -6.06 16.69 -9.05
CA VAL A 60 -7.16 15.80 -8.74
C VAL A 60 -8.33 16.22 -9.61
N LYS A 61 -8.88 15.29 -10.40
CA LYS A 61 -9.91 15.59 -11.42
C LYS A 61 -9.49 16.75 -12.34
N ALA A 62 -8.25 16.70 -12.84
CA ALA A 62 -7.63 17.70 -13.72
C ALA A 62 -7.48 19.12 -13.12
N GLN A 63 -7.72 19.32 -11.83
CA GLN A 63 -7.54 20.61 -11.15
C GLN A 63 -6.51 20.51 -10.03
N LEU A 64 -5.80 21.60 -9.72
CA LEU A 64 -5.01 21.65 -8.50
C LEU A 64 -5.96 21.60 -7.31
N TYR A 65 -5.60 20.91 -6.22
CA TYR A 65 -6.46 20.76 -5.04
C TYR A 65 -7.01 22.11 -4.52
N ARG A 66 -6.16 23.14 -4.48
CA ARG A 66 -6.52 24.52 -4.06
C ARG A 66 -7.53 25.24 -4.97
N GLN A 67 -7.82 24.70 -6.15
CA GLN A 67 -8.77 25.25 -7.11
C GLN A 67 -10.13 24.53 -7.07
N LEU A 68 -10.24 23.44 -6.30
CA LEU A 68 -11.50 22.73 -6.13
C LEU A 68 -12.50 23.61 -5.37
N ARG A 69 -13.74 23.69 -5.85
CA ARG A 69 -14.82 24.47 -5.23
C ARG A 69 -15.16 23.97 -3.82
N ASP A 70 -15.26 22.66 -3.67
CA ASP A 70 -15.63 21.98 -2.42
C ASP A 70 -14.64 20.84 -2.13
N PRO A 71 -13.40 21.14 -1.71
CA PRO A 71 -12.32 20.15 -1.63
C PRO A 71 -12.68 18.94 -0.76
N LEU A 72 -13.29 19.16 0.41
CA LEU A 72 -13.65 18.09 1.36
C LEU A 72 -14.76 17.16 0.84
N ARG A 73 -15.56 17.60 -0.14
CA ARG A 73 -16.58 16.77 -0.83
C ARG A 73 -16.01 16.03 -2.02
N GLN A 74 -14.79 16.36 -2.45
CA GLN A 74 -14.17 15.78 -3.62
C GLN A 74 -13.01 14.86 -3.27
N VAL A 75 -12.29 15.18 -2.19
CA VAL A 75 -11.09 14.48 -1.74
C VAL A 75 -11.14 14.30 -0.23
N GLY A 76 -11.21 13.06 0.21
CA GLY A 76 -10.97 12.67 1.59
C GLY A 76 -9.50 12.37 1.80
N SER A 77 -8.95 12.78 2.95
CA SER A 77 -7.54 12.54 3.22
C SER A 77 -7.27 12.14 4.66
N VAL A 78 -6.31 11.23 4.81
CA VAL A 78 -5.64 10.95 6.08
C VAL A 78 -4.15 11.21 5.87
N LEU A 79 -3.57 12.13 6.63
CA LEU A 79 -2.15 12.47 6.56
C LEU A 79 -1.55 12.42 7.96
N GLU A 80 -0.67 11.45 8.21
CA GLU A 80 -0.08 11.15 9.52
C GLU A 80 -1.13 10.90 10.64
N ALA A 81 -0.69 10.35 11.78
CA ALA A 81 -1.56 10.10 12.92
C ALA A 81 -2.09 11.44 13.50
N SER A 82 -3.31 11.76 13.06
CA SER A 82 -4.24 12.77 13.58
C SER A 82 -4.01 13.19 15.04
N SER A 83 -3.52 14.41 15.21
CA SER A 83 -3.48 15.10 16.51
C SER A 83 -4.88 15.58 16.89
N PHE A 84 -5.73 14.65 17.33
CA PHE A 84 -7.05 14.99 17.85
C PHE A 84 -6.93 15.75 19.18
N HIS A 85 -7.86 16.67 19.42
CA HIS A 85 -7.94 17.31 20.73
C HIS A 85 -8.40 16.28 21.78
N PRO A 86 -7.58 15.95 22.80
CA PRO A 86 -7.85 14.79 23.67
C PRO A 86 -9.13 14.94 24.51
N GLY A 87 -9.53 16.18 24.81
CA GLY A 87 -10.77 16.47 25.55
C GLY A 87 -12.06 16.43 24.70
N ARG A 88 -11.96 16.33 23.37
CA ARG A 88 -13.13 16.34 22.48
C ARG A 88 -13.62 14.90 22.24
N SER A 89 -14.93 14.71 22.07
CA SER A 89 -15.46 13.41 21.64
C SER A 89 -15.18 13.15 20.16
N GLY A 90 -15.18 11.88 19.74
CA GLY A 90 -15.02 11.54 18.31
C GLY A 90 -16.11 12.16 17.43
N ARG A 91 -17.36 12.11 17.91
CA ARG A 91 -18.53 12.73 17.26
C ARG A 91 -18.39 14.25 17.14
N ASP A 92 -18.00 14.94 18.22
CA ASP A 92 -17.81 16.39 18.17
C ASP A 92 -16.65 16.79 17.28
N HIS A 93 -15.60 15.95 17.21
CA HIS A 93 -14.52 16.17 16.24
C HIS A 93 -15.07 16.18 14.81
N LEU A 94 -15.87 15.18 14.45
CA LEU A 94 -16.49 15.11 13.14
C LEU A 94 -17.50 16.23 12.90
N HIS A 95 -18.25 16.68 13.90
CA HIS A 95 -19.13 17.85 13.77
C HIS A 95 -18.35 19.14 13.46
N VAL A 96 -17.17 19.33 14.06
CA VAL A 96 -16.31 20.49 13.74
C VAL A 96 -15.85 20.45 12.28
N VAL A 97 -15.45 19.28 11.79
CA VAL A 97 -15.06 19.09 10.38
C VAL A 97 -16.26 19.26 9.45
N ALA A 98 -17.43 18.75 9.83
CA ALA A 98 -18.66 18.88 9.04
C ALA A 98 -19.07 20.36 8.89
N ALA A 99 -19.01 21.12 9.99
CA ALA A 99 -19.38 22.53 10.01
C ALA A 99 -18.49 23.39 9.10
N SER A 100 -17.18 23.12 9.04
CA SER A 100 -16.26 23.88 8.16
C SER A 100 -16.49 23.62 6.67
N ALA A 101 -17.16 22.53 6.32
CA ALA A 101 -17.45 22.10 4.96
C ALA A 101 -18.94 22.23 4.56
N GLY A 102 -19.78 22.77 5.45
CA GLY A 102 -21.24 22.82 5.23
C GLY A 102 -21.85 21.42 5.02
N ILE A 103 -21.37 20.41 5.75
CA ILE A 103 -21.89 19.04 5.72
C ILE A 103 -22.93 18.87 6.82
N GLU A 104 -24.04 18.21 6.49
CA GLU A 104 -25.14 17.95 7.41
C GLU A 104 -24.69 17.13 8.62
N ARG A 105 -25.27 17.43 9.79
CA ARG A 105 -24.90 16.75 11.04
C ARG A 105 -25.24 15.26 11.02
N SER A 106 -26.28 14.85 10.28
CA SER A 106 -26.67 13.44 10.12
C SER A 106 -25.55 12.59 9.52
N ARG A 107 -24.72 13.19 8.65
CA ARG A 107 -23.60 12.49 8.01
C ARG A 107 -22.55 12.01 9.01
N VAL A 108 -22.45 12.66 10.18
CA VAL A 108 -21.52 12.25 11.25
C VAL A 108 -21.89 10.86 11.79
N ASP A 109 -23.18 10.58 12.00
CA ASP A 109 -23.64 9.28 12.46
C ASP A 109 -23.36 8.17 11.44
N GLU A 110 -23.59 8.46 10.16
CA GLU A 110 -23.32 7.54 9.06
C GLU A 110 -21.84 7.13 9.03
N VAL A 111 -20.92 8.10 9.03
CA VAL A 111 -19.48 7.77 8.96
C VAL A 111 -18.96 7.11 10.22
N LEU A 112 -19.50 7.42 11.40
CA LEU A 112 -19.20 6.68 12.63
C LEU A 112 -19.65 5.23 12.55
N GLY A 113 -20.79 4.97 11.90
CA GLY A 113 -21.27 3.63 11.58
C GLY A 113 -20.31 2.87 10.66
N LEU A 114 -19.89 3.50 9.55
CA LEU A 114 -18.96 2.91 8.58
C LEU A 114 -17.63 2.48 9.23
N VAL A 115 -17.12 3.27 10.17
CA VAL A 115 -15.86 2.97 10.87
C VAL A 115 -16.00 2.17 12.15
N GLN A 116 -17.22 1.72 12.46
CA GLN A 116 -17.55 0.93 13.66
C GLN A 116 -17.23 1.66 14.98
N LEU A 117 -17.39 2.98 15.01
CA LEU A 117 -17.19 3.83 16.19
C LEU A 117 -18.49 4.40 16.79
N THR A 118 -19.66 3.98 16.33
CA THR A 118 -20.95 4.52 16.82
C THR A 118 -21.08 4.50 18.34
N LYS A 119 -20.68 3.39 18.99
CA LYS A 119 -20.77 3.21 20.44
C LYS A 119 -19.78 4.08 21.22
N ASP A 120 -18.65 4.39 20.61
CA ASP A 120 -17.56 5.16 21.23
C ASP A 120 -17.59 6.64 20.81
N GLY A 121 -18.47 7.06 19.91
CA GLY A 121 -18.48 8.40 19.34
C GLY A 121 -18.62 9.52 20.38
N SER A 122 -19.30 9.27 21.50
CA SER A 122 -19.43 10.23 22.62
C SER A 122 -18.25 10.23 23.60
N ARG A 123 -17.38 9.21 23.55
CA ARG A 123 -16.18 9.15 24.38
C ARG A 123 -15.13 10.13 23.88
N ARG A 124 -14.36 10.68 24.82
CA ARG A 124 -13.23 11.57 24.54
C ARG A 124 -12.12 10.83 23.78
N VAL A 125 -11.58 11.46 22.75
CA VAL A 125 -10.54 10.87 21.89
C VAL A 125 -9.23 10.63 22.65
N GLY A 126 -8.97 11.35 23.74
CA GLY A 126 -7.83 11.07 24.62
C GLY A 126 -7.86 9.68 25.28
N GLY A 127 -9.02 9.01 25.30
CA GLY A 127 -9.17 7.63 25.76
C GLY A 127 -9.34 6.60 24.64
N TYR A 128 -9.10 6.99 23.37
CA TYR A 128 -9.14 6.07 22.24
C TYR A 128 -7.81 5.33 22.12
N SER A 129 -7.86 4.06 21.70
CA SER A 129 -6.65 3.37 21.22
C SER A 129 -6.16 4.00 19.92
N LEU A 130 -4.92 3.70 19.53
CA LEU A 130 -4.37 4.16 18.24
C LEU A 130 -5.26 3.72 17.06
N GLY A 131 -5.74 2.47 17.06
CA GLY A 131 -6.65 2.00 16.02
C GLY A 131 -8.02 2.69 16.00
N MET A 132 -8.56 3.09 17.16
CA MET A 132 -9.78 3.91 17.22
C MET A 132 -9.54 5.33 16.68
N GLN A 133 -8.37 5.91 16.95
CA GLN A 133 -7.97 7.20 16.37
C GLN A 133 -7.83 7.09 14.85
N GLN A 134 -7.25 6.00 14.35
CA GLN A 134 -7.12 5.74 12.92
C GLN A 134 -8.49 5.60 12.23
N ARG A 135 -9.42 4.85 12.84
CA ARG A 135 -10.82 4.76 12.39
C ARG A 135 -11.52 6.12 12.37
N LEU A 136 -11.30 6.95 13.39
CA LEU A 136 -11.85 8.31 13.42
C LEU A 136 -11.29 9.19 12.28
N SER A 137 -10.01 9.05 11.94
CA SER A 137 -9.41 9.73 10.79
C SER A 137 -10.02 9.30 9.47
N LEU A 138 -10.30 8.01 9.31
CA LEU A 138 -11.02 7.50 8.14
C LEU A 138 -12.45 8.04 8.08
N ALA A 139 -13.15 8.14 9.21
CA ALA A 139 -14.47 8.77 9.24
C ALA A 139 -14.43 10.25 8.82
N ALA A 140 -13.42 11.00 9.26
CA ALA A 140 -13.22 12.37 8.85
C ALA A 140 -12.94 12.48 7.34
N ALA A 141 -12.14 11.57 6.77
CA ALA A 141 -11.88 11.50 5.34
C ALA A 141 -13.15 11.17 4.53
N LEU A 142 -14.05 10.34 5.05
CA LEU A 142 -15.29 9.93 4.36
C LEU A 142 -16.46 10.90 4.55
N LEU A 143 -16.30 11.92 5.39
CA LEU A 143 -17.37 12.81 5.83
C LEU A 143 -18.06 13.53 4.66
N GLY A 144 -17.28 14.02 3.70
CA GLY A 144 -17.81 14.72 2.52
C GLY A 144 -18.33 13.81 1.40
N ASP A 145 -18.35 12.49 1.61
CA ASP A 145 -18.59 11.47 0.59
C ASP A 145 -17.73 11.67 -0.68
N PRO A 146 -16.39 11.69 -0.52
CA PRO A 146 -15.50 12.05 -1.61
C PRO A 146 -15.36 10.93 -2.65
N GLY A 147 -15.23 11.32 -3.91
CA GLY A 147 -14.89 10.39 -5.00
C GLY A 147 -13.40 10.02 -5.07
N VAL A 148 -12.54 10.69 -4.29
CA VAL A 148 -11.10 10.46 -4.23
C VAL A 148 -10.64 10.34 -2.77
N LEU A 149 -9.82 9.35 -2.46
CA LEU A 149 -9.19 9.17 -1.15
C LEU A 149 -7.67 9.18 -1.28
N VAL A 150 -7.01 9.95 -0.41
CA VAL A 150 -5.56 10.01 -0.29
C VAL A 150 -5.17 9.67 1.15
N LEU A 151 -4.64 8.48 1.36
CA LEU A 151 -4.44 7.90 2.69
C LEU A 151 -2.96 7.62 2.94
N ASP A 152 -2.39 8.27 3.95
CA ASP A 152 -1.00 8.05 4.37
C ASP A 152 -0.97 7.03 5.52
N GLU A 153 -0.39 5.85 5.29
CA GLU A 153 -0.22 4.78 6.28
C GLU A 153 -1.52 4.42 7.05
N PRO A 154 -2.67 4.20 6.40
CA PRO A 154 -3.96 4.09 7.09
C PRO A 154 -4.13 2.81 7.93
N ALA A 155 -3.27 1.82 7.74
CA ALA A 155 -3.24 0.58 8.51
C ALA A 155 -2.49 0.72 9.84
N ASN A 156 -1.71 1.79 10.02
CA ASN A 156 -0.85 1.96 11.18
C ASN A 156 -1.65 1.94 12.49
N GLY A 157 -1.22 1.09 13.43
CA GLY A 157 -1.85 0.95 14.74
C GLY A 157 -3.19 0.21 14.76
N LEU A 158 -3.62 -0.34 13.62
CA LEU A 158 -4.70 -1.32 13.58
C LEU A 158 -4.16 -2.70 13.96
N ASP A 159 -5.00 -3.48 14.62
CA ASP A 159 -4.77 -4.91 14.84
C ASP A 159 -5.09 -5.71 13.56
N PRO A 160 -4.78 -7.03 13.50
CA PRO A 160 -5.05 -7.83 12.30
C PRO A 160 -6.52 -7.80 11.83
N GLN A 161 -7.47 -7.73 12.77
CA GLN A 161 -8.89 -7.59 12.44
C GLN A 161 -9.20 -6.21 11.84
N GLY A 162 -8.59 -5.14 12.37
CA GLY A 162 -8.68 -3.79 11.83
C GLY A 162 -8.10 -3.65 10.43
N ILE A 163 -6.99 -4.31 10.12
CA ILE A 163 -6.40 -4.34 8.76
C ILE A 163 -7.36 -5.03 7.78
N HIS A 164 -7.95 -6.16 8.17
CA HIS A 164 -8.96 -6.86 7.36
C HIS A 164 -10.18 -5.97 7.10
N TRP A 165 -10.71 -5.33 8.14
CA TRP A 165 -11.81 -4.36 8.00
C TRP A 165 -11.46 -3.19 7.07
N LEU A 166 -10.26 -2.63 7.21
CA LEU A 166 -9.79 -1.53 6.36
C LEU A 166 -9.76 -1.97 4.89
N ARG A 167 -9.21 -3.15 4.61
CA ARG A 167 -9.19 -3.72 3.26
C ARG A 167 -10.60 -3.84 2.69
N ASP A 168 -11.53 -4.43 3.44
CA ASP A 168 -12.90 -4.63 2.97
C ASP A 168 -13.61 -3.30 2.71
N LEU A 169 -13.41 -2.32 3.58
CA LEU A 169 -13.90 -0.95 3.39
C LEU A 169 -13.35 -0.35 2.09
N LEU A 170 -12.03 -0.34 1.90
CA LEU A 170 -11.43 0.28 0.72
C LEU A 170 -11.85 -0.44 -0.58
N ARG A 171 -11.96 -1.77 -0.55
CA ARG A 171 -12.46 -2.57 -1.69
C ARG A 171 -13.90 -2.22 -2.04
N ALA A 172 -14.79 -2.10 -1.06
CA ALA A 172 -16.18 -1.67 -1.29
C ALA A 172 -16.23 -0.26 -1.90
N LEU A 173 -15.45 0.67 -1.34
CA LEU A 173 -15.38 2.06 -1.82
C LEU A 173 -14.85 2.14 -3.27
N ALA A 174 -13.85 1.33 -3.62
CA ALA A 174 -13.31 1.26 -4.98
C ALA A 174 -14.31 0.63 -5.97
N ALA A 175 -15.06 -0.40 -5.55
CA ALA A 175 -16.12 -1.00 -6.35
C ALA A 175 -17.27 -0.02 -6.69
N GLU A 176 -17.48 0.99 -5.85
CA GLU A 176 -18.39 2.13 -6.14
C GLU A 176 -17.78 3.17 -7.10
N GLY A 177 -16.57 2.95 -7.62
CA GLY A 177 -15.88 3.83 -8.57
C GLY A 177 -14.96 4.88 -7.94
N ARG A 178 -14.75 4.86 -6.61
CA ARG A 178 -13.84 5.84 -5.97
C ARG A 178 -12.38 5.61 -6.38
N THR A 179 -11.64 6.70 -6.53
CA THR A 179 -10.19 6.69 -6.77
C THR A 179 -9.47 6.63 -5.42
N ILE A 180 -8.64 5.62 -5.14
CA ILE A 180 -7.98 5.48 -3.83
C ILE A 180 -6.46 5.42 -4.02
N LEU A 181 -5.75 6.36 -3.41
CA LEU A 181 -4.29 6.35 -3.28
C LEU A 181 -3.93 6.08 -1.83
N ILE A 182 -3.27 4.96 -1.57
CA ILE A 182 -2.86 4.53 -0.23
C ILE A 182 -1.34 4.42 -0.18
N SER A 183 -0.69 5.10 0.76
CA SER A 183 0.72 4.85 1.05
C SER A 183 0.86 3.73 2.08
N SER A 184 1.93 2.96 1.96
CA SER A 184 2.38 2.04 3.00
C SER A 184 3.89 1.82 2.89
N HIS A 185 4.50 1.43 4.00
CA HIS A 185 5.84 0.83 4.03
C HIS A 185 5.78 -0.69 4.25
N VAL A 186 4.59 -1.25 4.50
CA VAL A 186 4.34 -2.68 4.72
C VAL A 186 3.78 -3.29 3.43
N LEU A 187 4.63 -4.00 2.70
CA LEU A 187 4.33 -4.52 1.37
C LEU A 187 3.26 -5.63 1.36
N PRO A 188 3.26 -6.60 2.30
CA PRO A 188 2.22 -7.65 2.33
C PRO A 188 0.80 -7.11 2.48
N GLU A 189 0.62 -5.98 3.17
CA GLU A 189 -0.70 -5.34 3.31
C GLU A 189 -1.17 -4.77 1.98
N ILE A 190 -0.28 -4.09 1.25
CA ILE A 190 -0.60 -3.50 -0.05
C ILE A 190 -0.85 -4.57 -1.10
N GLU A 191 -0.11 -5.68 -1.08
CA GLU A 191 -0.30 -6.79 -2.00
C GLU A 191 -1.74 -7.32 -1.97
N GLN A 192 -2.38 -7.32 -0.80
CA GLN A 192 -3.76 -7.81 -0.64
C GLN A 192 -4.83 -6.76 -1.01
N ILE A 193 -4.48 -5.47 -0.97
CA ILE A 193 -5.45 -4.37 -1.08
C ILE A 193 -5.39 -3.67 -2.44
N ALA A 194 -4.20 -3.47 -3.00
CA ALA A 194 -4.00 -2.62 -4.17
C ALA A 194 -4.15 -3.39 -5.49
N ASP A 195 -4.81 -2.74 -6.45
CA ASP A 195 -4.91 -3.19 -7.84
C ASP A 195 -3.65 -2.85 -8.63
N GLU A 196 -3.05 -1.70 -8.31
CA GLU A 196 -1.83 -1.19 -8.90
C GLU A 196 -0.89 -0.67 -7.83
N VAL A 197 0.41 -0.67 -8.14
CA VAL A 197 1.43 -0.08 -7.29
C VAL A 197 2.24 0.95 -8.05
N VAL A 198 2.61 2.01 -7.34
CA VAL A 198 3.58 3.03 -7.74
C VAL A 198 4.72 2.93 -6.74
N ILE A 199 5.87 2.44 -7.19
CA ILE A 199 7.07 2.26 -6.38
C ILE A 199 7.98 3.47 -6.57
N VAL A 200 8.36 4.10 -5.46
CA VAL A 200 9.29 5.22 -5.42
C VAL A 200 10.50 4.93 -4.56
N HIS A 201 11.66 5.38 -5.02
CA HIS A 201 12.91 5.31 -4.29
C HIS A 201 13.64 6.64 -4.45
N ARG A 202 14.14 7.21 -3.34
CA ARG A 202 14.87 8.49 -3.32
C ARG A 202 14.18 9.62 -4.09
N GLY A 203 12.84 9.68 -4.02
CA GLY A 203 12.05 10.73 -4.66
C GLY A 203 11.73 10.50 -6.14
N LYS A 204 12.18 9.39 -6.75
CA LYS A 204 11.97 9.04 -8.16
C LYS A 204 11.00 7.89 -8.31
N LEU A 205 10.31 7.84 -9.45
CA LEU A 205 9.58 6.65 -9.87
C LEU A 205 10.57 5.55 -10.20
N VAL A 206 10.40 4.40 -9.55
CA VAL A 206 11.07 3.16 -9.94
C VAL A 206 10.19 2.44 -10.93
N GLU A 207 8.91 2.25 -10.58
CA GLU A 207 7.96 1.53 -11.41
C GLU A 207 6.50 1.89 -11.09
N GLN A 208 5.63 1.79 -12.10
CA GLN A 208 4.18 1.73 -11.94
C GLN A 208 3.63 0.53 -12.70
N ALA A 209 2.97 -0.41 -12.02
CA ALA A 209 2.44 -1.63 -12.62
C ALA A 209 1.25 -2.18 -11.83
N PRO A 210 0.39 -3.03 -12.44
CA PRO A 210 -0.56 -3.85 -11.69
C PRO A 210 0.14 -4.72 -10.66
N THR A 211 -0.42 -4.83 -9.46
CA THR A 211 0.19 -5.60 -8.35
C THR A 211 0.43 -7.05 -8.74
N ALA A 212 -0.53 -7.66 -9.42
CA ALA A 212 -0.46 -9.06 -9.87
C ALA A 212 0.64 -9.28 -10.94
N GLU A 213 0.87 -8.32 -11.83
CA GLU A 213 1.94 -8.41 -12.82
C GLU A 213 3.30 -8.31 -12.16
N LEU A 214 3.45 -7.42 -11.18
CA LEU A 214 4.72 -7.23 -10.50
C LEU A 214 5.10 -8.48 -9.68
N ALA A 215 4.14 -9.07 -8.96
CA ALA A 215 4.35 -10.33 -8.26
C ALA A 215 4.67 -11.50 -9.21
N ALA A 216 4.13 -11.49 -10.44
CA ALA A 216 4.39 -12.54 -11.43
C ALA A 216 5.74 -12.39 -12.16
N ARG A 217 6.38 -11.22 -12.14
CA ARG A 217 7.66 -10.96 -12.83
C ARG A 217 8.85 -11.57 -12.12
N ILE A 218 8.78 -11.70 -10.80
CA ILE A 218 9.71 -12.57 -10.11
C ILE A 218 9.22 -13.99 -10.30
N SER A 219 10.04 -14.80 -10.94
CA SER A 219 9.85 -16.24 -10.97
C SER A 219 9.82 -16.74 -9.53
N GLY A 220 8.61 -16.99 -9.02
CA GLY A 220 8.43 -17.71 -7.78
C GLY A 220 9.23 -19.01 -7.84
N GLY A 221 10.04 -19.28 -6.82
CA GLY A 221 10.83 -20.51 -6.76
C GLY A 221 9.93 -21.73 -6.53
N ILE A 222 10.48 -22.92 -6.72
CA ILE A 222 9.88 -24.15 -6.19
C ILE A 222 10.66 -24.52 -4.94
N ARG A 223 9.95 -24.54 -3.81
CA ARG A 223 10.48 -24.96 -2.52
C ARG A 223 10.36 -26.47 -2.39
N VAL A 224 11.47 -27.13 -2.13
CA VAL A 224 11.55 -28.59 -2.00
C VAL A 224 12.23 -28.91 -0.69
N ARG A 225 11.58 -29.70 0.15
CA ARG A 225 12.17 -30.17 1.41
C ARG A 225 12.43 -31.66 1.34
N SER A 226 13.65 -32.09 1.62
CA SER A 226 14.05 -33.50 1.57
C SER A 226 15.13 -33.77 2.62
N PRO A 227 15.08 -34.92 3.34
CA PRO A 227 16.19 -35.36 4.19
C PRO A 227 17.45 -35.69 3.39
N GLU A 228 17.34 -35.83 2.05
CA GLU A 228 18.42 -36.11 1.12
C GLU A 228 18.69 -34.90 0.21
N ALA A 229 18.58 -33.67 0.73
CA ALA A 229 18.66 -32.43 -0.05
C ALA A 229 19.95 -32.32 -0.89
N ASP A 230 21.10 -32.73 -0.37
CA ASP A 230 22.36 -32.71 -1.13
C ASP A 230 22.30 -33.62 -2.36
N ARG A 231 21.78 -34.84 -2.20
CA ARG A 231 21.62 -35.80 -3.29
C ARG A 231 20.59 -35.32 -4.31
N LEU A 232 19.50 -34.72 -3.84
CA LEU A 232 18.48 -34.12 -4.71
C LEU A 232 19.06 -32.95 -5.51
N ARG A 233 19.86 -32.09 -4.88
CA ARG A 233 20.54 -30.97 -5.54
C ARG A 233 21.42 -31.45 -6.70
N GLU A 234 22.26 -32.47 -6.48
CA GLU A 234 23.11 -33.03 -7.54
C GLU A 234 22.29 -33.53 -8.74
N ILE A 235 21.17 -34.20 -8.49
CA ILE A 235 20.27 -34.70 -9.55
C ILE A 235 19.62 -33.53 -10.30
N LEU A 236 19.17 -32.49 -9.61
CA LEU A 236 18.59 -31.30 -10.22
C LEU A 236 19.62 -30.57 -11.09
N GLU A 237 20.84 -30.38 -10.61
CA GLU A 237 21.93 -29.75 -11.35
C GLU A 237 22.31 -30.58 -12.61
N GLN A 238 22.38 -31.91 -12.50
CA GLN A 238 22.58 -32.81 -13.64
C GLN A 238 21.46 -32.72 -14.67
N ALA A 239 20.21 -32.54 -14.20
CA ALA A 239 19.04 -32.33 -15.05
C ALA A 239 18.94 -30.89 -15.61
N ARG A 240 19.94 -30.03 -15.38
CA ARG A 240 19.98 -28.61 -15.77
C ARG A 240 18.86 -27.77 -15.18
N VAL A 241 18.40 -28.14 -13.99
CA VAL A 241 17.46 -27.37 -13.19
C VAL A 241 18.26 -26.44 -12.28
N LYS A 242 17.98 -25.13 -12.34
CA LYS A 242 18.74 -24.11 -11.64
C LYS A 242 18.32 -24.06 -10.16
N VAL A 243 19.20 -24.53 -9.30
CA VAL A 243 19.05 -24.38 -7.84
C VAL A 243 19.53 -22.99 -7.43
N THR A 244 18.65 -22.20 -6.82
CA THR A 244 18.89 -20.81 -6.41
C THR A 244 19.44 -20.74 -4.99
N SER A 245 19.00 -21.63 -4.11
CA SER A 245 19.56 -21.79 -2.76
C SER A 245 19.39 -23.24 -2.28
N ALA A 246 20.30 -23.66 -1.40
CA ALA A 246 20.22 -24.94 -0.71
C ALA A 246 20.68 -24.76 0.74
N GLN A 247 19.85 -25.18 1.68
CA GLN A 247 20.14 -25.32 3.11
C GLN A 247 19.85 -26.77 3.52
N ALA A 248 20.27 -27.17 4.73
CA ALA A 248 20.36 -28.56 5.20
C ALA A 248 19.30 -29.54 4.63
N ASP A 249 18.00 -29.22 4.72
CA ASP A 249 16.92 -30.04 4.18
C ASP A 249 16.08 -29.32 3.11
N LEU A 250 16.45 -28.11 2.68
CA LEU A 250 15.64 -27.21 1.87
C LEU A 250 16.36 -26.77 0.59
N ILE A 251 15.71 -26.93 -0.55
CA ILE A 251 16.18 -26.48 -1.86
C ILE A 251 15.15 -25.50 -2.45
N VAL A 252 15.63 -24.36 -2.94
CA VAL A 252 14.83 -23.44 -3.75
C VAL A 252 15.29 -23.54 -5.20
N VAL A 253 14.37 -23.86 -6.08
CA VAL A 253 14.61 -24.02 -7.51
C VAL A 253 14.04 -22.82 -8.26
N GLY A 254 14.83 -22.15 -9.08
CA GLY A 254 14.43 -20.92 -9.79
C GLY A 254 13.68 -21.15 -11.10
N ASP A 255 13.73 -22.37 -11.64
CA ASP A 255 13.09 -22.74 -12.92
C ASP A 255 12.56 -24.19 -12.91
N GLY A 256 11.59 -24.48 -13.78
CA GLY A 256 10.98 -25.81 -13.90
C GLY A 256 9.57 -25.89 -13.31
N SER A 257 9.07 -27.11 -13.13
CA SER A 257 7.73 -27.38 -12.61
C SER A 257 7.78 -28.38 -11.45
N THR A 258 6.79 -28.31 -10.56
CA THR A 258 6.68 -29.22 -9.42
C THR A 258 6.60 -30.68 -9.87
N GLU A 259 5.95 -30.95 -11.00
CA GLU A 259 5.85 -32.27 -11.60
C GLU A 259 7.23 -32.78 -11.99
N ARG A 260 8.02 -31.98 -12.68
CA ARG A 260 9.36 -32.39 -13.13
C ARG A 260 10.29 -32.70 -11.96
N ILE A 261 10.25 -31.88 -10.91
CA ILE A 261 11.03 -32.10 -9.70
C ILE A 261 10.57 -33.36 -8.96
N GLY A 262 9.25 -33.56 -8.85
CA GLY A 262 8.66 -34.75 -8.23
C GLY A 262 9.03 -36.03 -8.97
N GLU A 263 9.00 -36.02 -10.31
CA GLU A 263 9.43 -37.14 -11.15
C GLU A 263 10.91 -37.46 -10.98
N LEU A 264 11.79 -36.45 -10.94
CA LEU A 264 13.22 -36.63 -10.73
C LEU A 264 13.52 -37.22 -9.36
N ALA A 265 12.85 -36.74 -8.31
CA ALA A 265 12.98 -37.28 -6.96
C ALA A 265 12.51 -38.75 -6.91
N ALA A 266 11.33 -39.05 -7.47
CA ALA A 266 10.77 -40.39 -7.51
C ALA A 266 11.65 -41.38 -8.28
N ALA A 267 12.14 -41.00 -9.46
CA ALA A 267 13.00 -41.84 -10.29
C ALA A 267 14.33 -42.21 -9.61
N ASN A 268 14.79 -41.39 -8.65
CA ASN A 268 16.03 -41.61 -7.90
C ASN A 268 15.81 -42.12 -6.47
N GLY A 269 14.56 -42.42 -6.11
CA GLY A 269 14.19 -42.91 -4.78
C GLY A 269 14.43 -41.90 -3.66
N ILE A 270 14.29 -40.61 -3.94
CA ILE A 270 14.45 -39.52 -2.97
C ILE A 270 13.11 -39.23 -2.30
N VAL A 271 13.13 -39.20 -0.97
CA VAL A 271 11.95 -38.82 -0.18
C VAL A 271 11.78 -37.30 -0.22
N LEU A 272 10.57 -36.82 -0.50
CA LEU A 272 10.19 -35.42 -0.37
C LEU A 272 9.27 -35.24 0.85
N HIS A 273 9.66 -34.33 1.75
CA HIS A 273 8.82 -33.86 2.84
C HIS A 273 7.92 -32.69 2.41
N GLU A 274 8.34 -31.92 1.40
CA GLU A 274 7.58 -30.80 0.83
C GLU A 274 7.96 -30.60 -0.64
N LEU A 275 6.98 -30.26 -1.47
CA LEU A 275 7.15 -29.79 -2.84
C LEU A 275 6.06 -28.77 -3.12
N ALA A 276 6.42 -27.49 -3.17
CA ALA A 276 5.47 -26.40 -3.30
C ALA A 276 6.00 -25.27 -4.19
N VAL A 277 5.12 -24.69 -5.00
CA VAL A 277 5.41 -23.43 -5.68
C VAL A 277 5.40 -22.31 -4.63
N GLU A 278 6.52 -21.62 -4.50
CA GLU A 278 6.64 -20.39 -3.73
C GLU A 278 6.21 -19.25 -4.63
N LYS A 279 5.07 -18.63 -4.34
CA LYS A 279 4.67 -17.42 -5.07
C LYS A 279 5.63 -16.31 -4.68
N ALA A 280 6.17 -15.63 -5.68
CA ALA A 280 6.92 -14.42 -5.41
C ALA A 280 5.99 -13.37 -4.80
N THR A 281 6.54 -12.63 -3.85
CA THR A 281 5.83 -11.59 -3.11
C THR A 281 6.11 -10.21 -3.69
N LEU A 282 5.23 -9.25 -3.42
CA LEU A 282 5.49 -7.86 -3.73
C LEU A 282 6.75 -7.34 -3.02
N GLU A 283 7.08 -7.91 -1.85
CA GLU A 283 8.27 -7.60 -1.07
C GLU A 283 9.56 -7.97 -1.80
N GLU A 284 9.64 -9.18 -2.34
CA GLU A 284 10.79 -9.61 -3.14
C GLU A 284 10.96 -8.74 -4.40
N ALA A 285 9.85 -8.43 -5.09
CA ALA A 285 9.86 -7.57 -6.28
C ALA A 285 10.39 -6.18 -5.97
N PHE A 286 9.97 -5.63 -4.85
CA PHE A 286 10.45 -4.34 -4.36
C PHE A 286 11.94 -4.38 -4.00
N LEU A 287 12.42 -5.43 -3.35
CA LEU A 287 13.82 -5.58 -2.96
C LEU A 287 14.74 -5.71 -4.18
N GLU A 288 14.34 -6.44 -5.22
CA GLU A 288 15.09 -6.53 -6.48
C GLU A 288 15.17 -5.15 -7.15
N LEU A 289 14.02 -4.49 -7.33
CA LEU A 289 13.93 -3.18 -7.99
C LEU A 289 14.68 -2.06 -7.27
N THR A 290 14.75 -2.11 -5.93
CA THR A 290 15.42 -1.07 -5.13
C THR A 290 16.84 -1.44 -4.71
N GLY A 291 17.22 -2.72 -4.73
CA GLY A 291 18.53 -3.23 -4.31
C GLY A 291 19.64 -3.07 -5.37
N HIS A 292 19.28 -3.03 -6.66
CA HIS A 292 20.24 -2.94 -7.76
C HIS A 292 21.00 -1.59 -7.88
N GLU A 293 20.71 -0.58 -7.05
CA GLU A 293 21.46 0.69 -7.02
C GLU A 293 22.68 0.72 -6.08
N THR A 294 23.00 -0.38 -5.38
CA THR A 294 24.13 -0.38 -4.40
C THR A 294 25.51 -0.60 -5.05
N THR A 295 25.63 -0.52 -6.37
CA THR A 295 26.93 -0.64 -7.05
C THR A 295 27.05 0.37 -8.18
N ARG A 296 27.41 1.61 -7.83
CA ARG A 296 28.14 2.53 -8.71
C ARG A 296 28.87 3.59 -7.89
#